data_AF-A0A845Y5X7-F1
#
_entry.id   AF-A0A845Y5X7-F1
#
_cell.length_a   1.000
_cell.length_b   1.000
_cell.length_c   1.000
_cell.angle_alpha   90.00
_cell.angle_beta   90.00
_cell.angle_gamma   90.00
#
_symmetry.space_group_name_H-M   'P 1'
#
loop_
_entity.id
_entity.type
_entity.pdbx_description
1 polymer ?
#
loop_
_entity_poly.entity_id
_entity_poly.type
_entity_poly.pdbx_seq_one_letter_code
_entity_poly.pdbx_strand_id
1 'polypeptide(L)'
;MGIKTFTTIVATITPKNTNNYCADYSRVYGAASQFCLERRLFEDGLSKSKLNTELQQKFGINKRQANSVIAEIDGKISSAKEGRKRHIKTIEGQLKSVSKYLKTWAKRFKDYKKAKKAKKFKQSYIKDACAIRYNPCRMTELQTAKQRIHQKKRRQYVLEQKLEHLKNSPLEVNLGNLGSQFTFVGSKGETSGNQICQLDNEGNLKIRVPRCLESQYGSHLIIPGVAFKYGQQHLDAALTIGQALTYRFYYKDFSWYCAISTDVPEVPTQSKFGNGAIGIDLNPSVIGWIYIDADGNFKDSGQFKINLHSKNSNQVEAILADIAAQLVLLAETYECPIVLEDLDFSAQKQQLRERGKKYSRMLSGFAFSKWEEVLQRRCINRGIDLIKVNPAYTSLQGLTKYMGMYGLSSDTAAALVVARRGIRTSSFKRFSDRLPHKYIKLIPSNQAYLGGSRKHSWSHWNELRRELSGVRRHNYYTSVNSAPVVNLQRSESSDNALRRKPKGTSGSR
;
A
#
# COMPACT_ATOMS: atom_id res chain seq x y z
N MET A 1 -6.41 1.72 16.92
CA MET A 1 -5.52 0.97 17.84
C MET A 1 -4.59 0.08 17.03
N GLY A 2 -3.28 0.27 17.16
CA GLY A 2 -2.28 -0.60 16.55
C GLY A 2 -1.76 -1.61 17.59
N ILE A 3 -1.35 -2.80 17.16
CA ILE A 3 -0.65 -3.78 18.01
C ILE A 3 0.85 -3.48 17.90
N LYS A 4 1.54 -3.30 19.03
CA LYS A 4 3.01 -3.32 19.07
C LYS A 4 3.47 -4.72 19.45
N THR A 5 4.54 -5.18 18.80
CA THR A 5 5.20 -6.44 19.12
C THR A 5 6.64 -6.14 19.48
N PHE A 6 7.07 -6.64 20.63
CA PHE A 6 8.42 -6.54 21.18
C PHE A 6 9.02 -7.94 21.20
N THR A 7 10.30 -8.08 20.88
CA THR A 7 10.94 -9.40 20.77
C THR A 7 12.24 -9.39 21.55
N THR A 8 12.45 -10.42 22.36
CA THR A 8 13.74 -10.70 22.99
C THR A 8 14.14 -12.16 22.81
N ILE A 9 15.44 -12.42 22.92
CA ILE A 9 15.97 -13.78 22.95
C ILE A 9 15.70 -14.32 24.34
N VAL A 10 15.01 -15.45 24.43
CA VAL A 10 14.81 -16.16 25.70
C VAL A 10 16.02 -17.02 26.03
N ALA A 11 16.72 -17.48 24.99
CA ALA A 11 17.71 -18.53 25.06
C ALA A 11 19.09 -18.12 25.60
N THR A 12 19.46 -16.84 25.65
CA THR A 12 20.87 -16.50 25.92
C THR A 12 21.27 -16.62 27.39
N ILE A 13 20.34 -16.73 28.34
CA ILE A 13 20.66 -16.75 29.79
C ILE A 13 19.80 -17.72 30.64
N THR A 14 19.26 -18.83 30.12
CA THR A 14 18.52 -19.82 30.97
C THR A 14 18.76 -21.31 30.63
N PRO A 15 18.49 -22.24 31.58
CA PRO A 15 18.99 -23.63 31.58
C PRO A 15 18.56 -24.49 30.38
N LYS A 16 19.30 -25.59 30.10
CA LYS A 16 18.96 -26.64 29.11
C LYS A 16 17.47 -27.06 29.15
N ASN A 17 16.85 -27.02 30.32
CA ASN A 17 15.46 -27.39 30.55
C ASN A 17 14.44 -26.55 29.74
N THR A 18 14.69 -25.23 29.57
CA THR A 18 13.77 -24.33 28.85
C THR A 18 13.72 -24.64 27.36
N ASN A 19 14.87 -24.90 26.74
CA ASN A 19 14.93 -25.22 25.31
C ASN A 19 14.22 -26.54 24.99
N ASN A 20 14.38 -27.55 25.87
CA ASN A 20 13.70 -28.84 25.75
C ASN A 20 12.19 -28.66 25.88
N TYR A 21 11.73 -27.91 26.90
CA TYR A 21 10.32 -27.58 27.06
C TYR A 21 9.74 -26.91 25.82
N CYS A 22 10.40 -25.87 25.29
CA CYS A 22 9.92 -25.17 24.10
C CYS A 22 9.83 -26.08 22.88
N ALA A 23 10.80 -26.98 22.70
CA ALA A 23 10.81 -27.95 21.59
C ALA A 23 9.74 -29.04 21.74
N ASP A 24 9.48 -29.52 22.95
CA ASP A 24 8.46 -30.53 23.19
C ASP A 24 7.06 -29.91 23.07
N TYR A 25 6.85 -28.76 23.67
CA TYR A 25 5.57 -28.08 23.61
C TYR A 25 5.23 -27.58 22.20
N SER A 26 6.21 -27.12 21.41
CA SER A 26 5.96 -26.71 20.02
C SER A 26 5.48 -27.88 19.15
N ARG A 27 5.93 -29.11 19.41
CA ARG A 27 5.46 -30.32 18.71
C ARG A 27 4.00 -30.61 19.07
N VAL A 28 3.66 -30.59 20.37
CA VAL A 28 2.27 -30.75 20.84
C VAL A 28 1.38 -29.66 20.24
N TYR A 29 1.82 -28.40 20.29
CA TYR A 29 1.09 -27.26 19.74
C TYR A 29 0.92 -27.37 18.23
N GLY A 30 1.94 -27.85 17.51
CA GLY A 30 1.88 -28.10 16.06
C GLY A 30 0.86 -29.18 15.69
N ALA A 31 0.86 -30.31 16.41
CA ALA A 31 -0.12 -31.38 16.19
C ALA A 31 -1.55 -30.93 16.53
N ALA A 32 -1.73 -30.19 17.63
CA ALA A 32 -3.00 -29.58 18.01
C ALA A 32 -3.49 -28.57 16.97
N SER A 33 -2.58 -27.76 16.42
CA SER A 33 -2.87 -26.79 15.35
C SER A 33 -3.35 -27.47 14.07
N GLN A 34 -2.68 -28.55 13.66
CA GLN A 34 -3.08 -29.33 12.49
C GLN A 34 -4.47 -29.95 12.69
N PHE A 35 -4.70 -30.63 13.82
CA PHE A 35 -6.00 -31.21 14.13
C PHE A 35 -7.10 -30.14 14.18
N CYS A 36 -6.84 -29.00 14.82
CA CYS A 36 -7.77 -27.88 14.87
C CYS A 36 -8.12 -27.37 13.46
N LEU A 37 -7.14 -27.26 12.56
CA LEU A 37 -7.36 -26.84 11.18
C LEU A 37 -8.24 -27.86 10.43
N GLU A 38 -7.92 -29.15 10.52
CA GLU A 38 -8.66 -30.23 9.85
C GLU A 38 -10.14 -30.22 10.30
N ARG A 39 -10.39 -30.15 11.61
CA ARG A 39 -11.75 -30.06 12.17
C ARG A 39 -12.49 -28.82 11.67
N ARG A 40 -11.81 -27.67 11.65
CA ARG A 40 -12.37 -26.39 11.18
C ARG A 40 -12.69 -26.35 9.69
N LEU A 41 -11.95 -27.09 8.86
CA LEU A 41 -12.18 -27.14 7.42
C LEU A 41 -13.23 -28.20 7.02
N PHE A 42 -13.42 -29.25 7.83
CA PHE A 42 -14.35 -30.34 7.54
C PHE A 42 -15.76 -30.11 8.10
N GLU A 43 -15.87 -29.50 9.29
CA GLU A 43 -17.17 -29.23 9.94
C GLU A 43 -17.50 -27.74 9.97
N ASP A 44 -18.37 -27.32 9.04
CA ASP A 44 -18.94 -25.98 9.06
C ASP A 44 -19.77 -25.75 10.33
N GLY A 45 -19.54 -24.62 10.99
CA GLY A 45 -20.29 -24.23 12.18
C GLY A 45 -19.86 -24.91 13.49
N LEU A 46 -18.73 -25.63 13.51
CA LEU A 46 -18.22 -26.27 14.72
C LEU A 46 -18.09 -25.27 15.89
N SER A 47 -18.75 -25.58 17.01
CA SER A 47 -18.68 -24.75 18.21
C SER A 47 -17.25 -24.68 18.77
N LYS A 48 -16.81 -23.47 19.09
CA LYS A 48 -15.50 -23.22 19.74
C LYS A 48 -15.35 -23.99 21.05
N SER A 49 -16.43 -24.14 21.83
CA SER A 49 -16.39 -24.86 23.10
C SER A 49 -16.15 -26.35 22.90
N LYS A 50 -16.83 -26.97 21.93
CA LYS A 50 -16.67 -28.39 21.59
C LYS A 50 -15.25 -28.68 21.12
N LEU A 51 -14.75 -27.89 20.17
CA LEU A 51 -13.38 -28.02 19.65
C LEU A 51 -12.33 -27.84 20.76
N ASN A 52 -12.56 -26.91 21.68
CA ASN A 52 -11.69 -26.72 22.84
C ASN A 52 -11.63 -27.99 23.71
N THR A 53 -12.79 -28.58 24.02
CA THR A 53 -12.86 -29.84 24.78
C THR A 53 -12.14 -30.98 24.06
N GLU A 54 -12.35 -31.14 22.74
CA GLU A 54 -11.65 -32.15 21.93
C GLU A 54 -10.12 -31.98 21.98
N LEU A 55 -9.62 -30.74 21.86
CA LEU A 55 -8.20 -30.44 21.96
C LEU A 55 -7.61 -30.76 23.33
N GLN A 56 -8.33 -30.43 24.41
CA GLN A 56 -7.90 -30.75 25.78
C GLN A 56 -7.79 -32.27 25.98
N GLN A 57 -8.81 -33.02 25.56
CA GLN A 57 -8.84 -34.48 25.71
C GLN A 57 -7.76 -35.18 24.89
N LYS A 58 -7.57 -34.76 23.63
CA LYS A 58 -6.65 -35.43 22.70
C LYS A 58 -5.17 -35.12 22.96
N PHE A 59 -4.86 -33.88 23.36
CA PHE A 59 -3.46 -33.42 23.48
C PHE A 59 -3.03 -33.14 24.92
N GLY A 60 -3.92 -33.31 25.91
CA GLY A 60 -3.60 -33.07 27.32
C GLY A 60 -3.20 -31.62 27.61
N ILE A 61 -3.75 -30.66 26.86
CA ILE A 61 -3.50 -29.22 27.05
C ILE A 61 -4.62 -28.57 27.87
N ASN A 62 -4.34 -27.42 28.46
CA ASN A 62 -5.31 -26.68 29.26
C ASN A 62 -6.30 -25.89 28.38
N LYS A 63 -7.50 -25.61 28.89
CA LYS A 63 -8.54 -24.82 28.19
C LYS A 63 -8.02 -23.52 27.54
N ARG A 64 -7.16 -22.76 28.23
CA ARG A 64 -6.58 -21.50 27.70
C ARG A 64 -5.55 -21.73 26.58
N GLN A 65 -4.77 -22.80 26.67
CA GLN A 65 -3.83 -23.21 25.63
C GLN A 65 -4.60 -23.67 24.39
N ALA A 66 -5.65 -24.47 24.56
CA ALA A 66 -6.55 -24.86 23.47
C ALA A 66 -7.22 -23.64 22.81
N ASN A 67 -7.66 -22.65 23.60
CA ASN A 67 -8.18 -21.39 23.05
C ASN A 67 -7.13 -20.62 22.24
N SER A 68 -5.87 -20.64 22.65
CA SER A 68 -4.78 -19.99 21.90
C SER A 68 -4.56 -20.66 20.54
N VAL A 69 -4.57 -22.00 20.50
CA VAL A 69 -4.53 -22.77 19.25
C VAL A 69 -5.71 -22.39 18.34
N ILE A 70 -6.94 -22.42 18.86
CA ILE A 70 -8.14 -22.08 18.09
C ILE A 70 -8.06 -20.66 17.54
N ALA A 71 -7.65 -19.67 18.35
CA ALA A 71 -7.54 -18.29 17.93
C ALA A 71 -6.50 -18.11 16.81
N GLU A 72 -5.34 -18.77 16.92
CA GLU A 72 -4.31 -18.74 15.88
C GLU A 72 -4.81 -19.35 14.57
N ILE A 73 -5.47 -20.51 14.63
CA ILE A 73 -6.00 -21.21 13.45
C ILE A 73 -7.14 -20.44 12.80
N ASP A 74 -8.10 -19.93 13.58
CA ASP A 74 -9.20 -19.09 13.06
C ASP A 74 -8.64 -17.84 12.36
N GLY A 75 -7.57 -17.24 12.89
CA GLY A 75 -6.84 -16.14 12.25
C GLY A 75 -6.19 -16.55 10.93
N LYS A 76 -5.51 -17.70 10.87
CA LYS A 76 -4.89 -18.23 9.64
C LYS A 76 -5.93 -18.56 8.57
N ILE A 77 -7.07 -19.14 8.94
CA ILE A 77 -8.18 -19.43 8.02
C ILE A 77 -8.75 -18.12 7.46
N SER A 78 -8.99 -17.13 8.32
CA SER A 78 -9.51 -15.81 7.91
C SER A 78 -8.55 -15.12 6.94
N SER A 79 -7.25 -15.17 7.24
CA SER A 79 -6.19 -14.64 6.37
C SER A 79 -6.15 -15.36 5.01
N ALA A 80 -6.26 -16.69 4.99
CA ALA A 80 -6.31 -17.47 3.76
C ALA A 80 -7.55 -17.14 2.90
N LYS A 81 -8.73 -16.99 3.52
CA LYS A 81 -9.98 -16.58 2.85
C LYS A 81 -9.84 -15.21 2.19
N GLU A 82 -9.37 -14.20 2.92
CA GLU A 82 -9.14 -12.86 2.39
C GLU A 82 -8.03 -12.83 1.33
N GLY A 83 -6.96 -13.62 1.51
CA GLY A 83 -5.91 -13.82 0.52
C GLY A 83 -6.45 -14.38 -0.80
N ARG A 84 -7.28 -15.42 -0.74
CA ARG A 84 -7.93 -16.01 -1.91
C ARG A 84 -8.84 -15.02 -2.62
N LYS A 85 -9.69 -14.31 -1.88
CA LYS A 85 -10.57 -13.24 -2.42
C LYS A 85 -9.76 -12.16 -3.15
N ARG A 86 -8.65 -11.71 -2.55
CA ARG A 86 -7.74 -10.73 -3.18
C ARG A 86 -7.07 -11.30 -4.44
N HIS A 87 -6.69 -12.56 -4.43
CA HIS A 87 -6.07 -13.23 -5.58
C HIS A 87 -7.05 -13.33 -6.75
N ILE A 88 -8.29 -13.75 -6.50
CA ILE A 88 -9.38 -13.79 -7.49
C ILE A 88 -9.60 -12.41 -8.11
N LYS A 89 -9.81 -11.38 -7.28
CA LYS A 89 -9.99 -9.99 -7.75
C LYS A 89 -8.81 -9.52 -8.61
N THR A 90 -7.59 -9.93 -8.26
CA THR A 90 -6.38 -9.60 -9.03
C THR A 90 -6.38 -10.24 -10.40
N ILE A 91 -6.71 -11.53 -10.51
CA ILE A 91 -6.77 -12.24 -11.79
C ILE A 91 -7.89 -11.68 -12.67
N GLU A 92 -9.08 -11.42 -12.11
CA GLU A 92 -10.21 -10.81 -12.84
C GLU A 92 -9.83 -9.43 -13.41
N GLY A 93 -9.13 -8.62 -12.63
CA GLY A 93 -8.59 -7.34 -13.09
C GLY A 93 -7.57 -7.49 -14.23
N GLN A 94 -6.69 -8.49 -14.14
CA GLN A 94 -5.74 -8.82 -15.21
C GLN A 94 -6.46 -9.28 -16.49
N LEU A 95 -7.51 -10.10 -16.38
CA LEU A 95 -8.33 -10.54 -17.51
C LEU A 95 -9.01 -9.36 -18.20
N LYS A 96 -9.59 -8.42 -17.43
CA LYS A 96 -10.16 -7.18 -17.96
C LYS A 96 -9.13 -6.36 -18.74
N SER A 97 -7.91 -6.26 -18.21
CA SER A 97 -6.77 -5.61 -18.86
C SER A 97 -6.40 -6.29 -20.20
N VAL A 98 -6.26 -7.61 -20.20
CA VAL A 98 -5.93 -8.42 -21.39
C VAL A 98 -7.03 -8.30 -22.45
N SER A 99 -8.30 -8.37 -22.06
CA SER A 99 -9.45 -8.20 -22.96
C SER A 99 -9.41 -6.83 -23.66
N LYS A 100 -9.17 -5.74 -22.92
CA LYS A 100 -9.02 -4.40 -23.51
C LYS A 100 -7.84 -4.30 -24.48
N TYR A 101 -6.71 -4.93 -24.13
CA TYR A 101 -5.54 -4.99 -25.00
C TYR A 101 -5.86 -5.72 -26.31
N LEU A 102 -6.50 -6.89 -26.23
CA LEU A 102 -6.88 -7.69 -27.40
C LEU A 102 -7.84 -6.93 -28.32
N LYS A 103 -8.86 -6.25 -27.78
CA LYS A 103 -9.76 -5.38 -28.57
C LYS A 103 -9.00 -4.30 -29.34
N THR A 104 -8.08 -3.62 -28.66
CA THR A 104 -7.26 -2.54 -29.27
C THR A 104 -6.38 -3.08 -30.38
N TRP A 105 -5.69 -4.21 -30.14
CA TRP A 105 -4.78 -4.80 -31.12
C TRP A 105 -5.49 -5.51 -32.27
N ALA A 106 -6.68 -6.06 -32.04
CA ALA A 106 -7.52 -6.62 -33.09
C ALA A 106 -7.96 -5.55 -34.10
N LYS A 107 -8.31 -4.34 -33.61
CA LYS A 107 -8.59 -3.18 -34.49
C LYS A 107 -7.37 -2.83 -35.33
N ARG A 108 -6.21 -2.62 -34.69
CA ARG A 108 -4.95 -2.33 -35.40
C ARG A 108 -4.57 -3.40 -36.43
N PHE A 109 -4.75 -4.67 -36.10
CA PHE A 109 -4.50 -5.77 -37.03
C PHE A 109 -5.39 -5.70 -38.28
N LYS A 110 -6.68 -5.36 -38.13
CA LYS A 110 -7.58 -5.13 -39.27
C LYS A 110 -7.09 -3.96 -40.12
N ASP A 111 -6.66 -2.86 -39.50
CA ASP A 111 -6.15 -1.67 -40.19
C ASP A 111 -4.87 -1.99 -40.98
N TYR A 112 -3.92 -2.71 -40.37
CA TYR A 112 -2.70 -3.18 -41.05
C TYR A 112 -3.01 -4.14 -42.22
N LYS A 113 -4.01 -5.03 -42.06
CA LYS A 113 -4.43 -5.94 -43.14
C LYS A 113 -5.05 -5.17 -44.31
N LYS A 114 -5.85 -4.14 -44.04
CA LYS A 114 -6.41 -3.24 -45.07
C LYS A 114 -5.30 -2.48 -45.80
N ALA A 115 -4.36 -1.89 -45.06
CA ALA A 115 -3.23 -1.16 -45.63
C ALA A 115 -2.36 -2.05 -46.57
N LYS A 116 -2.14 -3.32 -46.21
CA LYS A 116 -1.41 -4.28 -47.06
C LYS A 116 -2.13 -4.58 -48.38
N LYS A 117 -3.47 -4.62 -48.40
CA LYS A 117 -4.27 -4.97 -49.59
C LYS A 117 -4.40 -3.82 -50.61
N ALA A 118 -4.28 -2.57 -50.18
CA ALA A 118 -4.71 -1.41 -50.97
C ALA A 118 -3.89 -1.11 -52.24
N LYS A 119 -2.69 -1.68 -52.45
CA LYS A 119 -1.78 -1.58 -53.63
C LYS A 119 -1.54 -0.19 -54.32
N LYS A 120 -2.25 0.89 -53.97
CA LYS A 120 -2.06 2.28 -54.41
C LYS A 120 -1.74 3.14 -53.19
N PHE A 121 -0.63 3.86 -53.23
CA PHE A 121 0.05 4.30 -52.02
C PHE A 121 0.27 5.82 -52.00
N LYS A 122 -0.49 6.56 -51.18
CA LYS A 122 -0.10 7.92 -50.74
C LYS A 122 1.05 7.79 -49.72
N GLN A 123 2.16 8.46 -50.00
CA GLN A 123 3.45 8.44 -49.29
C GLN A 123 3.38 8.61 -47.76
N SER A 124 2.29 9.18 -47.22
CA SER A 124 2.14 9.46 -45.78
C SER A 124 1.76 8.25 -44.92
N TYR A 125 1.22 7.17 -45.49
CA TYR A 125 0.76 6.00 -44.73
C TYR A 125 1.76 4.81 -44.71
N ILE A 126 2.88 4.90 -45.43
CA ILE A 126 3.80 3.78 -45.70
C ILE A 126 4.96 3.65 -44.73
N LYS A 127 5.28 4.70 -43.95
CA LYS A 127 6.51 4.67 -43.16
C LYS A 127 6.49 3.68 -41.99
N ASP A 128 5.35 3.08 -41.65
CA ASP A 128 5.20 2.22 -40.48
C ASP A 128 4.78 0.77 -40.82
N ALA A 129 3.86 0.50 -41.76
CA ALA A 129 3.33 -0.87 -41.95
C ALA A 129 4.31 -1.92 -42.54
N CYS A 130 5.27 -1.50 -43.37
CA CYS A 130 6.26 -2.38 -44.03
C CYS A 130 7.73 -1.99 -43.75
N ALA A 131 7.99 -0.86 -43.10
CA ALA A 131 9.36 -0.48 -42.79
C ALA A 131 9.86 -1.33 -41.62
N ILE A 132 10.96 -2.06 -41.83
CA ILE A 132 11.79 -2.67 -40.78
C ILE A 132 12.40 -1.52 -39.96
N ARG A 133 11.59 -0.77 -39.20
CA ARG A 133 12.07 0.29 -38.32
C ARG A 133 12.52 -0.36 -37.04
N TYR A 134 13.81 -0.70 -37.03
CA TYR A 134 14.61 -1.04 -35.84
C TYR A 134 13.88 -1.91 -34.82
N ASN A 135 13.28 -3.01 -35.31
CA ASN A 135 12.83 -4.08 -34.45
C ASN A 135 13.93 -5.15 -34.53
N PRO A 136 14.63 -5.50 -33.42
CA PRO A 136 15.77 -6.43 -33.46
C PRO A 136 15.44 -7.79 -34.12
N CYS A 137 14.16 -8.14 -34.25
CA CYS A 137 13.67 -9.37 -34.86
C CYS A 137 13.25 -9.28 -36.35
N ARG A 138 13.51 -8.19 -37.09
CA ARG A 138 13.17 -8.02 -38.53
C ARG A 138 11.71 -8.33 -38.92
N MET A 139 10.74 -8.03 -38.05
CA MET A 139 9.31 -8.29 -38.32
C MET A 139 8.55 -7.06 -38.84
N THR A 140 7.59 -7.28 -39.73
CA THR A 140 6.59 -6.26 -40.13
C THR A 140 5.61 -5.93 -39.00
N GLU A 141 4.92 -4.79 -39.08
CA GLU A 141 3.90 -4.42 -38.08
C GLU A 141 2.74 -5.40 -38.03
N LEU A 142 2.34 -5.96 -39.19
CA LEU A 142 1.30 -6.97 -39.27
C LEU A 142 1.70 -8.27 -38.55
N GLN A 143 2.94 -8.74 -38.78
CA GLN A 143 3.49 -9.91 -38.07
C GLN A 143 3.61 -9.64 -36.57
N THR A 144 4.06 -8.44 -36.19
CA THR A 144 4.16 -8.00 -34.80
C THR A 144 2.80 -7.98 -34.12
N ALA A 145 1.77 -7.44 -34.78
CA ALA A 145 0.41 -7.44 -34.28
C ALA A 145 -0.13 -8.88 -34.13
N LYS A 146 0.09 -9.75 -35.12
CA LYS A 146 -0.31 -11.17 -35.06
C LYS A 146 0.33 -11.88 -33.88
N GLN A 147 1.65 -11.74 -33.69
CA GLN A 147 2.38 -12.36 -32.58
C GLN A 147 1.91 -11.81 -31.22
N ARG A 148 1.73 -10.48 -31.09
CA ARG A 148 1.23 -9.87 -29.85
C ARG A 148 -0.15 -10.37 -29.47
N ILE A 149 -1.07 -10.48 -30.43
CA ILE A 149 -2.41 -11.04 -30.21
C ILE A 149 -2.31 -12.49 -29.77
N HIS A 150 -1.53 -13.31 -30.48
CA HIS A 150 -1.33 -14.73 -30.16
C HIS A 150 -0.81 -14.93 -28.72
N GLN A 151 0.27 -14.23 -28.34
CA GLN A 151 0.84 -14.33 -26.99
C GLN A 151 -0.15 -13.86 -25.91
N LYS A 152 -0.97 -12.85 -26.20
CA LYS A 152 -1.97 -12.36 -25.24
C LYS A 152 -3.17 -13.30 -25.11
N LYS A 153 -3.61 -13.96 -26.18
CA LYS A 153 -4.62 -15.02 -26.11
C LYS A 153 -4.14 -16.20 -25.26
N ARG A 154 -2.89 -16.65 -25.44
CA ARG A 154 -2.29 -17.68 -24.57
C ARG A 154 -2.29 -17.28 -23.10
N ARG A 155 -1.93 -16.03 -22.80
CA ARG A 155 -1.98 -15.52 -21.43
C ARG A 155 -3.41 -15.48 -20.88
N GLN A 156 -4.38 -15.05 -21.69
CA GLN A 156 -5.78 -15.04 -21.29
C GLN A 156 -6.22 -16.43 -20.85
N TYR A 157 -5.97 -17.45 -21.69
CA TYR A 157 -6.26 -18.85 -21.38
C TYR A 157 -5.63 -19.29 -20.05
N VAL A 158 -4.34 -19.03 -19.83
CA VAL A 158 -3.67 -19.38 -18.56
C VAL A 158 -4.31 -18.69 -17.36
N LEU A 159 -4.73 -17.43 -17.49
CA LEU A 159 -5.40 -16.70 -16.41
C LEU A 159 -6.81 -17.24 -16.14
N GLU A 160 -7.55 -17.62 -17.17
CA GLU A 160 -8.87 -18.26 -17.05
C GLU A 160 -8.76 -19.60 -16.33
N GLN A 161 -7.82 -20.46 -16.73
CA GLN A 161 -7.56 -21.74 -16.07
C GLN A 161 -7.16 -21.58 -14.61
N LYS A 162 -6.32 -20.57 -14.30
CA LYS A 162 -5.97 -20.26 -12.91
C LYS A 162 -7.17 -19.78 -12.09
N LEU A 163 -8.03 -18.96 -12.69
CA LEU A 163 -9.23 -18.45 -12.02
C LEU A 163 -10.21 -19.58 -11.71
N GLU A 164 -10.44 -20.46 -12.68
CA GLU A 164 -11.28 -21.64 -12.55
C GLU A 164 -10.75 -22.58 -11.46
N HIS A 165 -9.46 -22.92 -11.52
CA HIS A 165 -8.81 -23.72 -10.49
C HIS A 165 -8.96 -23.10 -9.10
N LEU A 166 -8.70 -21.79 -8.94
CA LEU A 166 -8.82 -21.12 -7.64
C LEU A 166 -10.26 -21.11 -7.09
N LYS A 167 -11.27 -21.05 -7.95
CA LYS A 167 -12.68 -21.09 -7.55
C LYS A 167 -13.12 -22.47 -7.11
N ASN A 168 -12.58 -23.52 -7.72
CA ASN A 168 -12.98 -24.91 -7.46
C ASN A 168 -12.10 -25.62 -6.42
N SER A 169 -10.85 -25.17 -6.22
CA SER A 169 -9.91 -25.77 -5.28
C SER A 169 -10.33 -25.58 -3.81
N PRO A 170 -10.15 -26.58 -2.94
CA PRO A 170 -10.38 -26.43 -1.50
C PRO A 170 -9.47 -25.37 -0.89
N LEU A 171 -9.86 -24.80 0.26
CA LEU A 171 -9.08 -23.75 0.93
C LEU A 171 -7.79 -24.31 1.52
N GLU A 172 -6.64 -23.90 0.97
CA GLU A 172 -5.34 -24.21 1.53
C GLU A 172 -4.93 -23.15 2.56
N VAL A 173 -4.57 -23.61 3.76
CA VAL A 173 -4.11 -22.76 4.86
C VAL A 173 -2.69 -23.17 5.23
N ASN A 174 -1.74 -22.23 5.07
CA ASN A 174 -0.36 -22.47 5.43
C ASN A 174 -0.16 -22.26 6.93
N LEU A 175 0.18 -23.33 7.66
CA LEU A 175 0.44 -23.27 9.10
C LEU A 175 1.88 -22.82 9.46
N GLY A 176 2.77 -22.70 8.47
CA GLY A 176 4.19 -22.46 8.64
C GLY A 176 4.94 -23.72 9.05
N ASN A 177 6.13 -23.54 9.64
CA ASN A 177 6.91 -24.64 10.18
C ASN A 177 6.28 -25.14 11.50
N LEU A 178 5.45 -26.19 11.40
CA LEU A 178 4.92 -26.90 12.56
C LEU A 178 6.06 -27.40 13.45
N GLY A 179 5.88 -27.38 14.77
CA GLY A 179 6.93 -27.81 15.71
C GLY A 179 8.02 -26.77 16.00
N SER A 180 7.94 -25.56 15.44
CA SER A 180 8.94 -24.50 15.67
C SER A 180 8.39 -23.25 16.35
N GLN A 181 7.12 -23.26 16.75
CA GLN A 181 6.46 -22.11 17.39
C GLN A 181 5.25 -22.53 18.21
N PHE A 182 4.89 -21.70 19.17
CA PHE A 182 3.62 -21.76 19.90
C PHE A 182 3.24 -20.38 20.45
N THR A 183 1.96 -20.16 20.70
CA THR A 183 1.43 -18.87 21.14
C THR A 183 0.54 -19.04 22.37
N PHE A 184 0.67 -18.12 23.33
CA PHE A 184 -0.25 -17.93 24.44
C PHE A 184 -0.97 -16.59 24.26
N VAL A 185 -2.24 -16.65 23.87
CA VAL A 185 -3.05 -15.46 23.61
C VAL A 185 -3.47 -14.82 24.93
N GLY A 186 -3.16 -13.53 25.08
CA GLY A 186 -3.52 -12.74 26.26
C GLY A 186 -4.97 -12.31 26.27
N SER A 187 -5.46 -11.90 27.44
CA SER A 187 -6.79 -11.31 27.61
C SER A 187 -6.73 -10.18 28.63
N LYS A 188 -7.55 -9.15 28.43
CA LYS A 188 -7.70 -8.07 29.41
C LYS A 188 -8.28 -8.64 30.70
N GLY A 189 -7.80 -8.14 31.84
CA GLY A 189 -8.24 -8.57 33.18
C GLY A 189 -7.57 -9.83 33.72
N GLU A 190 -6.69 -10.48 32.96
CA GLU A 190 -5.84 -11.57 33.48
C GLU A 190 -4.60 -10.98 34.18
N THR A 191 -4.12 -11.65 35.24
CA THR A 191 -2.88 -11.27 35.93
C THR A 191 -1.71 -11.21 34.93
N SER A 192 -0.96 -10.11 34.94
CA SER A 192 0.11 -9.81 33.97
C SER A 192 -0.34 -9.97 32.50
N GLY A 193 -1.61 -9.69 32.20
CA GLY A 193 -2.18 -9.73 30.85
C GLY A 193 -2.37 -11.11 30.24
N ASN A 194 -2.01 -12.19 30.95
CA ASN A 194 -2.09 -13.56 30.46
C ASN A 194 -2.03 -14.59 31.60
N GLN A 195 -3.00 -15.51 31.66
CA GLN A 195 -3.07 -16.52 32.73
C GLN A 195 -2.00 -17.64 32.61
N ILE A 196 -1.53 -17.93 31.40
CA ILE A 196 -0.63 -19.08 31.14
C ILE A 196 0.83 -18.65 31.20
N CYS A 197 1.14 -17.42 30.79
CA CYS A 197 2.50 -16.93 30.65
C CYS A 197 2.59 -15.54 31.28
N GLN A 198 3.18 -15.45 32.47
CA GLN A 198 3.19 -14.25 33.30
C GLN A 198 4.61 -13.72 33.44
N LEU A 199 4.84 -12.50 33.00
CA LEU A 199 6.05 -11.76 33.29
C LEU A 199 5.83 -10.94 34.57
N ASP A 200 6.76 -11.04 35.52
CA ASP A 200 6.79 -10.20 36.71
C ASP A 200 7.70 -8.96 36.52
N ASN A 201 7.70 -8.06 37.51
CA ASN A 201 8.48 -6.82 37.49
C ASN A 201 10.00 -7.05 37.62
N GLU A 202 10.42 -8.23 38.07
CA GLU A 202 11.83 -8.61 38.23
C GLU A 202 12.39 -9.26 36.95
N GLY A 203 11.54 -9.48 35.94
CA GLY A 203 11.89 -10.10 34.67
C GLY A 203 11.83 -11.63 34.69
N ASN A 204 11.18 -12.25 35.67
CA ASN A 204 10.92 -13.69 35.64
C ASN A 204 9.65 -13.99 34.85
N LEU A 205 9.79 -14.89 33.88
CA LEU A 205 8.68 -15.36 33.06
C LEU A 205 8.21 -16.73 33.57
N LYS A 206 7.03 -16.75 34.19
CA LYS A 206 6.36 -17.95 34.70
C LYS A 206 5.40 -18.51 33.65
N ILE A 207 5.61 -19.75 33.25
CA ILE A 207 4.80 -20.46 32.25
C ILE A 207 4.11 -21.64 32.92
N ARG A 208 2.78 -21.73 32.79
CA ARG A 208 2.03 -22.92 33.17
C ARG A 208 2.22 -24.02 32.13
N VAL A 209 2.81 -25.14 32.57
CA VAL A 209 3.08 -26.30 31.74
C VAL A 209 1.74 -26.99 31.40
N PRO A 210 1.55 -27.49 30.16
CA PRO A 210 0.38 -28.30 29.83
C PRO A 210 0.42 -29.66 30.54
N ARG A 211 -0.75 -30.22 30.90
CA ARG A 211 -0.85 -31.49 31.64
C ARG A 211 -0.05 -32.64 31.02
N CYS A 212 0.01 -32.72 29.69
CA CYS A 212 0.78 -33.74 28.98
C CYS A 212 2.30 -33.68 29.19
N LEU A 213 2.84 -32.57 29.71
CA LEU A 213 4.27 -32.34 29.95
C LEU A 213 4.58 -32.10 31.44
N GLU A 214 3.57 -32.08 32.33
CA GLU A 214 3.76 -31.79 33.75
C GLU A 214 4.65 -32.83 34.46
N SER A 215 4.63 -34.09 34.02
CA SER A 215 5.48 -35.15 34.58
C SER A 215 6.98 -34.91 34.36
N GLN A 216 7.35 -34.20 33.29
CA GLN A 216 8.73 -33.95 32.91
C GLN A 216 9.23 -32.57 33.37
N TYR A 217 8.37 -31.56 33.35
CA TYR A 217 8.76 -30.17 33.59
C TYR A 217 8.13 -29.55 34.85
N GLY A 218 7.30 -30.31 35.58
CA GLY A 218 6.53 -29.81 36.71
C GLY A 218 5.30 -29.00 36.28
N SER A 219 4.60 -28.41 37.26
CA SER A 219 3.39 -27.63 36.99
C SER A 219 3.67 -26.25 36.35
N HIS A 220 4.83 -25.68 36.65
CA HIS A 220 5.25 -24.36 36.17
C HIS A 220 6.73 -24.36 35.81
N LEU A 221 7.05 -23.69 34.72
CA LEU A 221 8.41 -23.36 34.30
C LEU A 221 8.70 -21.89 34.62
N ILE A 222 9.84 -21.60 35.24
CA ILE A 222 10.29 -20.24 35.53
C ILE A 222 11.54 -19.95 34.71
N ILE A 223 11.51 -18.84 33.97
CA ILE A 223 12.62 -18.36 33.14
C ILE A 223 13.05 -17.00 33.72
N PRO A 224 14.13 -16.94 34.51
CA PRO A 224 14.61 -15.67 35.08
C PRO A 224 15.30 -14.78 34.04
N GLY A 225 15.36 -13.47 34.33
CA GLY A 225 16.21 -12.51 33.60
C GLY A 225 15.75 -12.18 32.19
N VAL A 226 14.45 -12.28 31.90
CA VAL A 226 13.88 -11.90 30.60
C VAL A 226 13.82 -10.38 30.50
N ALA A 227 14.76 -9.80 29.77
CA ALA A 227 14.81 -8.37 29.47
C ALA A 227 14.68 -8.10 27.97
N PHE A 228 13.91 -7.07 27.59
CA PHE A 228 13.70 -6.69 26.20
C PHE A 228 14.57 -5.50 25.82
N LYS A 229 15.50 -5.68 24.87
CA LYS A 229 16.38 -4.60 24.39
C LYS A 229 15.61 -3.39 23.86
N TYR A 230 14.43 -3.62 23.25
CA TYR A 230 13.58 -2.57 22.70
C TYR A 230 12.16 -2.71 23.24
N GLY A 231 11.60 -1.59 23.70
CA GLY A 231 10.20 -1.52 24.09
C GLY A 231 9.87 -2.01 25.50
N GLN A 232 10.88 -2.23 26.36
CA GLN A 232 10.67 -2.56 27.77
C GLN A 232 9.72 -1.57 28.45
N GLN A 233 9.96 -0.26 28.29
CA GLN A 233 9.11 0.80 28.84
C GLN A 233 7.63 0.69 28.42
N HIS A 234 7.37 0.24 27.18
CA HIS A 234 6.00 0.04 26.72
C HIS A 234 5.36 -1.22 27.33
N LEU A 235 6.15 -2.26 27.56
CA LEU A 235 5.71 -3.46 28.24
C LEU A 235 5.40 -3.18 29.72
N ASP A 236 6.25 -2.42 30.40
CA ASP A 236 6.07 -2.02 31.79
C ASP A 236 4.79 -1.17 31.96
N ALA A 237 4.57 -0.24 31.03
CA ALA A 237 3.33 0.54 30.98
C ALA A 237 2.10 -0.35 30.72
N ALA A 238 2.20 -1.31 29.79
CA ALA A 238 1.12 -2.25 29.49
C ALA A 238 0.77 -3.14 30.70
N LEU A 239 1.78 -3.61 31.44
CA LEU A 239 1.61 -4.36 32.69
C LEU A 239 0.93 -3.50 33.76
N THR A 240 1.37 -2.25 33.93
CA THR A 240 0.81 -1.32 34.91
C THR A 240 -0.67 -1.02 34.64
N ILE A 241 -1.06 -0.88 33.37
CA ILE A 241 -2.44 -0.59 32.94
C ILE A 241 -3.30 -1.88 32.91
N GLY A 242 -2.70 -3.07 33.05
CA GLY A 242 -3.41 -4.35 32.97
C GLY A 242 -3.87 -4.72 31.55
N GLN A 243 -3.07 -4.35 30.53
CA GLN A 243 -3.35 -4.70 29.14
C GLN A 243 -3.13 -6.19 28.86
N ALA A 244 -3.81 -6.71 27.83
CA ALA A 244 -3.59 -8.08 27.37
C ALA A 244 -2.18 -8.24 26.80
N LEU A 245 -1.48 -9.31 27.20
CA LEU A 245 -0.15 -9.66 26.70
C LEU A 245 -0.19 -11.01 25.99
N THR A 246 0.10 -11.01 24.69
CA THR A 246 0.23 -12.25 23.91
C THR A 246 1.68 -12.63 23.78
N TYR A 247 2.03 -13.84 24.20
CA TYR A 247 3.40 -14.35 24.16
C TYR A 247 3.52 -15.35 23.00
N ARG A 248 4.47 -15.14 22.11
CA ARG A 248 4.77 -16.04 21.00
C ARG A 248 6.20 -16.52 21.10
N PHE A 249 6.35 -17.83 21.24
CA PHE A 249 7.64 -18.49 21.21
C PHE A 249 7.90 -19.02 19.81
N TYR A 250 9.10 -18.82 19.29
CA TYR A 250 9.48 -19.36 17.99
C TYR A 250 10.98 -19.64 17.92
N TYR A 251 11.33 -20.67 17.16
CA TYR A 251 12.70 -21.11 16.95
C TYR A 251 13.25 -20.49 15.67
N LYS A 252 14.40 -19.83 15.78
CA LYS A 252 15.10 -19.21 14.64
C LYS A 252 16.58 -19.13 14.96
N ASP A 253 17.45 -19.24 13.95
CA ASP A 253 18.89 -19.00 14.11
C ASP A 253 19.49 -19.80 15.30
N PHE A 254 19.08 -21.07 15.42
CA PHE A 254 19.46 -22.02 16.49
C PHE A 254 19.06 -21.63 17.92
N SER A 255 18.13 -20.69 18.09
CA SER A 255 17.70 -20.18 19.39
C SER A 255 16.19 -20.01 19.49
N TRP A 256 15.66 -20.13 20.71
CA TRP A 256 14.28 -19.78 21.00
C TRP A 256 14.15 -18.29 21.35
N TYR A 257 13.19 -17.64 20.71
CA TYR A 257 12.80 -16.25 20.92
C TYR A 257 11.42 -16.19 21.55
N CYS A 258 11.18 -15.19 22.39
CA CYS A 258 9.84 -14.82 22.85
C CYS A 258 9.53 -13.42 22.36
N ALA A 259 8.45 -13.31 21.60
CA ALA A 259 7.84 -12.05 21.25
C ALA A 259 6.61 -11.81 22.13
N ILE A 260 6.54 -10.63 22.74
CA ILE A 260 5.36 -10.16 23.46
C ILE A 260 4.66 -9.11 22.61
N SER A 261 3.38 -9.32 22.36
CA SER A 261 2.52 -8.37 21.67
C SER A 261 1.50 -7.79 22.62
N THR A 262 1.32 -6.47 22.56
CA THR A 262 0.32 -5.73 23.33
C THR A 262 -0.23 -4.57 22.51
N ASP A 263 -1.37 -4.05 22.92
CA ASP A 263 -1.99 -2.90 22.28
C ASP A 263 -1.21 -1.63 22.62
N VAL A 264 -1.03 -0.74 21.65
CA VAL A 264 -0.41 0.57 21.93
C VAL A 264 -1.39 1.40 22.75
N PRO A 265 -1.01 1.91 23.94
CA PRO A 265 -1.83 2.88 24.65
C PRO A 265 -2.07 4.09 23.74
N GLU A 266 -3.30 4.59 23.71
CA GLU A 266 -3.64 5.73 22.86
C GLU A 266 -2.85 6.97 23.32
N VAL A 267 -2.05 7.53 22.42
CA VAL A 267 -1.37 8.80 22.65
C VAL A 267 -2.42 9.90 22.44
N PRO A 268 -2.65 10.82 23.39
CA PRO A 268 -3.60 11.91 23.22
C PRO A 268 -3.30 12.69 21.94
N THR A 269 -4.34 12.98 21.15
CA THR A 269 -4.20 13.79 19.94
C THR A 269 -3.83 15.22 20.32
N GLN A 270 -2.71 15.71 19.79
CA GLN A 270 -2.25 17.09 19.98
C GLN A 270 -2.53 17.97 18.74
N SER A 271 -2.68 17.39 17.56
CA SER A 271 -2.92 18.14 16.33
C SER A 271 -4.33 18.74 16.27
N LYS A 272 -4.45 20.00 15.83
CA LYS A 272 -5.73 20.70 15.68
C LYS A 272 -5.82 21.41 14.33
N PHE A 273 -6.96 21.28 13.66
CA PHE A 273 -7.23 22.03 12.43
C PHE A 273 -7.32 23.55 12.63
N GLY A 274 -7.54 24.01 13.87
CA GLY A 274 -7.46 25.43 14.23
C GLY A 274 -6.07 26.05 14.04
N ASN A 275 -5.02 25.22 13.95
CA ASN A 275 -3.65 25.65 13.67
C ASN A 275 -3.26 25.46 12.19
N GLY A 276 -4.22 25.08 11.33
CA GLY A 276 -3.99 24.81 9.92
C GLY A 276 -3.82 23.32 9.61
N ALA A 277 -3.05 23.00 8.57
CA ALA A 277 -2.77 21.62 8.16
C ALA A 277 -1.51 21.52 7.28
N ILE A 278 -0.84 20.36 7.34
CA ILE A 278 0.23 20.01 6.39
C ILE A 278 -0.35 19.10 5.31
N GLY A 279 -0.31 19.53 4.05
CA GLY A 279 -0.64 18.69 2.90
C GLY A 279 0.57 17.99 2.33
N ILE A 280 0.39 16.79 1.81
CA ILE A 280 1.44 16.00 1.16
C ILE A 280 1.00 15.57 -0.24
N ASP A 281 1.90 15.69 -1.22
CA ASP A 281 1.80 15.09 -2.54
C ASP A 281 2.94 14.09 -2.76
N LEU A 282 2.59 12.90 -3.27
CA LEU A 282 3.51 11.77 -3.40
C LEU A 282 3.82 11.49 -4.87
N ASN A 283 5.07 11.69 -5.26
CA ASN A 283 5.58 11.32 -6.57
C ASN A 283 6.76 10.34 -6.47
N PRO A 284 7.04 9.56 -7.53
CA PRO A 284 8.08 8.53 -7.52
C PRO A 284 9.49 8.99 -7.09
N SER A 285 9.80 10.27 -7.28
CA SER A 285 11.12 10.84 -7.01
C SER A 285 11.09 12.01 -6.03
N VAL A 286 9.90 12.45 -5.58
CA VAL A 286 9.73 13.63 -4.73
C VAL A 286 8.49 13.45 -3.86
N ILE A 287 8.61 13.78 -2.58
CA ILE A 287 7.47 14.04 -1.70
C ILE A 287 7.42 15.55 -1.45
N GLY A 288 6.38 16.19 -1.98
CA GLY A 288 6.14 17.61 -1.76
C GLY A 288 5.27 17.80 -0.52
N TRP A 289 5.61 18.76 0.33
CA TRP A 289 4.80 19.13 1.48
C TRP A 289 4.56 20.63 1.53
N ILE A 290 3.45 21.02 2.14
CA ILE A 290 3.08 22.42 2.33
C ILE A 290 2.28 22.58 3.62
N TYR A 291 2.60 23.60 4.38
CA TYR A 291 1.85 24.05 5.54
C TYR A 291 0.94 25.23 5.13
N ILE A 292 -0.32 25.13 5.51
CA ILE A 292 -1.31 26.19 5.39
C ILE A 292 -1.85 26.56 6.77
N ASP A 293 -2.20 27.81 6.98
CA ASP A 293 -2.89 28.25 8.19
C ASP A 293 -4.36 27.78 8.22
N ALA A 294 -5.08 28.10 9.29
CA ALA A 294 -6.50 27.74 9.46
C ALA A 294 -7.44 28.39 8.43
N ASP A 295 -7.01 29.47 7.78
CA ASP A 295 -7.70 30.12 6.67
C ASP A 295 -7.29 29.56 5.31
N GLY A 296 -6.41 28.56 5.31
CA GLY A 296 -5.90 27.86 4.15
C GLY A 296 -4.91 28.68 3.33
N ASN A 297 -4.33 29.74 3.87
CA ASN A 297 -3.28 30.50 3.21
C ASN A 297 -1.95 29.76 3.33
N PHE A 298 -1.16 29.82 2.26
CA PHE A 298 0.18 29.25 2.22
C PHE A 298 1.09 29.94 3.25
N LYS A 299 1.86 29.15 4.02
CA LYS A 299 2.83 29.66 5.00
C LYS A 299 4.24 29.13 4.77
N ASP A 300 4.38 27.81 4.58
CA ASP A 300 5.69 27.17 4.41
C ASP A 300 5.58 25.93 3.52
N SER A 301 6.66 25.54 2.83
CA SER A 301 6.68 24.37 1.96
C SER A 301 8.07 23.81 1.75
N GLY A 302 8.13 22.56 1.31
CA GLY A 302 9.38 21.94 0.93
C GLY A 302 9.20 20.69 0.09
N GLN A 303 10.34 20.08 -0.25
CA GLN A 303 10.38 18.85 -1.03
C GLN A 303 11.44 17.90 -0.49
N PHE A 304 11.06 16.65 -0.26
CA PHE A 304 12.00 15.56 -0.03
C PHE A 304 12.27 14.87 -1.37
N LYS A 305 13.50 15.02 -1.88
CA LYS A 305 13.93 14.29 -3.08
C LYS A 305 14.23 12.85 -2.71
N ILE A 306 13.66 11.91 -3.46
CA ILE A 306 13.76 10.49 -3.18
C ILE A 306 14.36 9.77 -4.39
N ASN A 307 15.35 8.91 -4.12
CA ASN A 307 15.85 7.97 -5.10
C ASN A 307 15.73 6.53 -4.56
N LEU A 308 14.62 5.88 -4.92
CA LEU A 308 14.36 4.48 -4.56
C LEU A 308 14.94 3.48 -5.58
N HIS A 309 15.62 3.96 -6.63
CA HIS A 309 16.14 3.07 -7.66
C HIS A 309 17.26 2.19 -7.10
N SER A 310 17.21 0.89 -7.42
CA SER A 310 18.20 -0.11 -6.96
C SER A 310 18.32 -0.24 -5.43
N LYS A 311 17.32 0.21 -4.66
CA LYS A 311 17.27 0.01 -3.21
C LYS A 311 16.52 -1.27 -2.87
N ASN A 312 16.98 -1.98 -1.84
CA ASN A 312 16.23 -3.11 -1.29
C ASN A 312 15.09 -2.62 -0.38
N SER A 313 14.15 -3.51 -0.02
CA SER A 313 12.96 -3.15 0.76
C SER A 313 13.29 -2.49 2.10
N ASN A 314 14.35 -2.95 2.79
CA ASN A 314 14.75 -2.39 4.09
C ASN A 314 15.31 -0.98 3.94
N GLN A 315 16.13 -0.73 2.91
CA GLN A 315 16.65 0.59 2.59
C GLN A 315 15.53 1.56 2.20
N VAL A 316 14.56 1.10 1.41
CA VAL A 316 13.37 1.90 1.07
C VAL A 316 12.59 2.26 2.34
N GLU A 317 12.36 1.30 3.22
CA GLU A 317 11.64 1.55 4.48
C GLU A 317 12.38 2.54 5.38
N ALA A 318 13.70 2.43 5.52
CA ALA A 318 14.50 3.38 6.29
C ALA A 318 14.37 4.82 5.74
N ILE A 319 14.55 5.00 4.42
CA ILE A 319 14.41 6.31 3.77
C ILE A 319 13.02 6.90 4.00
N LEU A 320 11.96 6.09 3.83
CA LEU A 320 10.59 6.56 4.06
C LEU A 320 10.33 6.86 5.55
N ALA A 321 10.91 6.09 6.47
CA ALA A 321 10.76 6.30 7.90
C ALA A 321 11.42 7.60 8.37
N ASP A 322 12.58 7.97 7.80
CA ASP A 322 13.28 9.22 8.10
C ASP A 322 12.49 10.44 7.60
N ILE A 323 11.93 10.35 6.39
CA ILE A 323 11.08 11.43 5.83
C ILE A 323 9.79 11.56 6.64
N ALA A 324 9.15 10.44 7.01
CA ALA A 324 7.96 10.46 7.85
C ALA A 324 8.25 11.07 9.23
N ALA A 325 9.42 10.82 9.82
CA ALA A 325 9.81 11.44 11.08
C ALA A 325 9.95 12.97 10.95
N GLN A 326 10.54 13.47 9.87
CA GLN A 326 10.66 14.90 9.62
C GLN A 326 9.29 15.58 9.40
N LEU A 327 8.38 14.94 8.66
CA LEU A 327 7.02 15.48 8.48
C LEU A 327 6.22 15.51 9.78
N VAL A 328 6.34 14.48 10.61
CA VAL A 328 5.66 14.44 11.91
C VAL A 328 6.26 15.49 12.84
N LEU A 329 7.57 15.72 12.83
CA LEU A 329 8.19 16.81 13.59
C LEU A 329 7.66 18.19 13.18
N LEU A 330 7.48 18.43 11.88
CA LEU A 330 6.83 19.65 11.39
C LEU A 330 5.39 19.76 11.91
N ALA A 331 4.63 18.66 11.88
CA ALA A 331 3.25 18.62 12.37
C ALA A 331 3.15 18.84 13.89
N GLU A 332 4.12 18.33 14.66
CA GLU A 332 4.27 18.61 16.10
C GLU A 332 4.56 20.10 16.33
N THR A 333 5.50 20.67 15.57
CA THR A 333 5.90 22.08 15.69
C THR A 333 4.75 23.04 15.38
N TYR A 334 3.95 22.73 14.36
CA TYR A 334 2.79 23.52 13.96
C TYR A 334 1.49 23.09 14.67
N GLU A 335 1.54 22.06 15.53
CA GLU A 335 0.38 21.47 16.21
C GLU A 335 -0.83 21.23 15.29
N CYS A 336 -0.57 20.71 14.08
CA CYS A 336 -1.60 20.58 13.05
C CYS A 336 -1.61 19.18 12.42
N PRO A 337 -2.74 18.75 11.83
CA PRO A 337 -2.86 17.44 11.21
C PRO A 337 -2.07 17.36 9.90
N ILE A 338 -1.69 16.13 9.54
CA ILE A 338 -1.13 15.81 8.24
C ILE A 338 -2.24 15.29 7.34
N VAL A 339 -2.30 15.78 6.09
CA VAL A 339 -3.31 15.43 5.10
C VAL A 339 -2.63 14.82 3.88
N LEU A 340 -3.08 13.64 3.46
CA LEU A 340 -2.66 13.00 2.22
C LEU A 340 -3.85 12.55 1.38
N GLU A 341 -3.57 12.21 0.13
CA GLU A 341 -4.54 11.59 -0.75
C GLU A 341 -4.81 10.13 -0.41
N ASP A 342 -6.07 9.71 -0.52
CA ASP A 342 -6.44 8.29 -0.50
C ASP A 342 -6.15 7.65 -1.86
N LEU A 343 -4.91 7.24 -2.06
CA LEU A 343 -4.41 6.70 -3.32
C LEU A 343 -4.58 5.17 -3.41
N ASP A 344 -5.52 4.73 -4.24
CA ASP A 344 -5.62 3.31 -4.64
C ASP A 344 -5.00 3.06 -6.03
N PHE A 345 -3.93 2.27 -6.06
CA PHE A 345 -3.25 1.83 -7.28
C PHE A 345 -3.52 0.36 -7.63
N SER A 346 -4.43 -0.32 -6.93
CA SER A 346 -4.73 -1.74 -7.11
C SER A 346 -5.12 -2.06 -8.56
N ALA A 347 -5.99 -1.25 -9.16
CA ALA A 347 -6.44 -1.42 -10.55
C ALA A 347 -5.33 -1.16 -11.58
N GLN A 348 -4.45 -0.19 -11.33
CA GLN A 348 -3.30 0.15 -12.18
C GLN A 348 -2.24 -0.96 -12.09
N LYS A 349 -2.03 -1.52 -10.90
CA LYS A 349 -1.12 -2.66 -10.65
C LYS A 349 -1.60 -3.91 -11.39
N GLN A 350 -2.90 -4.16 -11.47
CA GLN A 350 -3.47 -5.25 -12.27
C GLN A 350 -3.20 -5.10 -13.79
N GLN A 351 -2.94 -3.88 -14.27
CA GLN A 351 -2.70 -3.56 -15.68
C GLN A 351 -1.20 -3.49 -16.06
N LEU A 352 -0.27 -3.76 -15.14
CA LEU A 352 1.17 -3.55 -15.33
C LEU A 352 1.74 -4.21 -16.60
N ARG A 353 1.24 -5.40 -16.97
CA ARG A 353 1.69 -6.15 -18.15
C ARG A 353 1.16 -5.60 -19.48
N GLU A 354 0.19 -4.71 -19.45
CA GLU A 354 -0.39 -4.03 -20.62
C GLU A 354 0.13 -2.59 -20.75
N ARG A 355 0.78 -2.08 -19.71
CA ARG A 355 1.43 -0.77 -19.69
C ARG A 355 2.89 -0.88 -20.14
N GLY A 356 3.50 0.26 -20.46
CA GLY A 356 4.90 0.31 -20.89
C GLY A 356 5.87 0.04 -19.75
N LYS A 357 7.02 -0.57 -20.04
CA LYS A 357 8.07 -0.96 -19.06
C LYS A 357 8.43 0.17 -18.08
N LYS A 358 8.55 1.41 -18.56
CA LYS A 358 8.84 2.60 -17.72
C LYS A 358 7.75 2.87 -16.68
N TYR A 359 6.49 2.85 -17.11
CA TYR A 359 5.35 3.02 -16.20
C TYR A 359 5.23 1.86 -15.22
N SER A 360 5.43 0.64 -15.70
CA SER A 360 5.36 -0.53 -14.84
C SER A 360 6.45 -0.52 -13.77
N ARG A 361 7.69 -0.15 -14.14
CA ARG A 361 8.78 0.04 -13.19
C ARG A 361 8.48 1.14 -12.16
N MET A 362 7.97 2.28 -12.62
CA MET A 362 7.56 3.38 -11.75
C MET A 362 6.52 2.92 -10.71
N LEU A 363 5.46 2.25 -11.16
CA LEU A 363 4.36 1.83 -10.29
C LEU A 363 4.72 0.64 -9.40
N SER A 364 5.63 -0.24 -9.85
CA SER A 364 6.15 -1.36 -9.06
C SER A 364 7.18 -0.92 -8.03
N GLY A 365 8.00 0.07 -8.35
CA GLY A 365 9.06 0.57 -7.45
C GLY A 365 8.53 1.48 -6.34
N PHE A 366 7.36 2.10 -6.53
CA PHE A 366 6.79 2.97 -5.51
C PHE A 366 5.85 2.23 -4.57
N ALA A 367 6.20 2.22 -3.29
CA ALA A 367 5.47 1.54 -2.24
C ALA A 367 4.47 2.48 -1.56
N PHE A 368 3.45 2.99 -2.29
CA PHE A 368 2.43 3.90 -1.76
C PHE A 368 1.81 3.39 -0.45
N SER A 369 1.41 2.11 -0.42
CA SER A 369 0.84 1.48 0.78
C SER A 369 1.83 1.41 1.94
N LYS A 370 3.12 1.20 1.64
CA LYS A 370 4.17 1.17 2.67
C LYS A 370 4.47 2.57 3.21
N TRP A 371 4.49 3.59 2.35
CA TRP A 371 4.63 4.99 2.76
C TRP A 371 3.51 5.38 3.72
N GLU A 372 2.26 5.08 3.35
CA GLU A 372 1.10 5.37 4.19
C GLU A 372 1.19 4.65 5.54
N GLU A 373 1.53 3.35 5.54
CA GLU A 373 1.72 2.57 6.77
C GLU A 373 2.80 3.17 7.68
N VAL A 374 3.96 3.53 7.10
CA VAL A 374 5.08 4.12 7.83
C VAL A 374 4.70 5.49 8.41
N LEU A 375 4.05 6.35 7.63
CA LEU A 375 3.60 7.66 8.08
C LEU A 375 2.52 7.54 9.16
N GLN A 376 1.48 6.72 8.95
CA GLN A 376 0.41 6.47 9.92
C GLN A 376 0.99 5.99 11.25
N ARG A 377 1.96 5.06 11.21
CA ARG A 377 2.62 4.57 12.42
C ARG A 377 3.36 5.69 13.15
N ARG A 378 4.05 6.59 12.45
CA ARG A 378 4.73 7.74 13.07
C ARG A 378 3.73 8.73 13.67
N CYS A 379 2.67 9.07 12.94
CA CYS A 379 1.58 9.94 13.39
C CYS A 379 0.94 9.44 14.69
N ILE A 380 0.52 8.17 14.74
CA ILE A 380 -0.11 7.56 15.94
C ILE A 380 0.82 7.64 17.16
N ASN A 381 2.11 7.35 16.98
CA ASN A 381 3.07 7.39 18.10
C ASN A 381 3.31 8.79 18.65
N ARG A 382 2.91 9.84 17.92
CA ARG A 382 3.12 11.25 18.29
C ARG A 382 1.80 12.01 18.47
N GLY A 383 0.65 11.33 18.51
CA GLY A 383 -0.64 12.01 18.69
C GLY A 383 -0.97 13.00 17.55
N ILE A 384 -0.47 12.77 16.34
CA ILE A 384 -0.77 13.58 15.16
C ILE A 384 -1.83 12.87 14.32
N ASP A 385 -2.89 13.58 13.94
CA ASP A 385 -3.92 13.05 13.06
C ASP A 385 -3.39 12.94 11.63
N LEU A 386 -3.64 11.79 11.01
CA LEU A 386 -3.40 11.55 9.59
C LEU A 386 -4.73 11.46 8.85
N ILE A 387 -5.01 12.45 8.02
CA ILE A 387 -6.30 12.62 7.34
C ILE A 387 -6.15 12.26 5.87
N LYS A 388 -7.06 11.42 5.40
CA LYS A 388 -7.14 11.03 3.99
C LYS A 388 -8.23 11.80 3.27
N VAL A 389 -7.89 12.34 2.11
CA VAL A 389 -8.85 13.05 1.26
C VAL A 389 -8.93 12.42 -0.13
N ASN A 390 -10.06 12.63 -0.79
CA ASN A 390 -10.27 12.15 -2.16
C ASN A 390 -9.18 12.75 -3.10
N PRO A 391 -8.49 11.96 -3.94
CA PRO A 391 -7.46 12.44 -4.88
C PRO A 391 -8.01 13.15 -6.12
N ALA A 392 -9.34 13.26 -6.29
CA ALA A 392 -9.93 13.76 -7.53
C ALA A 392 -9.44 15.17 -7.90
N TYR A 393 -8.76 15.23 -9.04
CA TYR A 393 -8.26 16.44 -9.72
C TYR A 393 -7.28 17.30 -8.94
N THR A 394 -6.76 16.86 -7.80
CA THR A 394 -5.82 17.60 -6.94
C THR A 394 -4.62 18.14 -7.71
N SER A 395 -3.92 17.31 -8.48
CA SER A 395 -2.77 17.75 -9.27
C SER A 395 -3.16 18.81 -10.32
N LEU A 396 -4.32 18.66 -10.98
CA LEU A 396 -4.79 19.63 -11.98
C LEU A 396 -5.20 20.94 -11.33
N GLN A 397 -5.86 20.88 -10.16
CA GLN A 397 -6.20 22.06 -9.38
C GLN A 397 -4.95 22.79 -8.90
N GLY A 398 -3.93 22.07 -8.43
CA GLY A 398 -2.64 22.63 -8.03
C GLY A 398 -1.97 23.38 -9.18
N LEU A 399 -1.84 22.74 -10.34
CA LEU A 399 -1.27 23.35 -11.54
C LEU A 399 -2.01 24.61 -11.99
N THR A 400 -3.35 24.58 -11.99
CA THR A 400 -4.18 25.66 -12.57
C THR A 400 -4.44 26.82 -11.63
N LYS A 401 -4.51 26.58 -10.32
CA LYS A 401 -4.83 27.61 -9.31
C LYS A 401 -3.60 28.18 -8.62
N TYR A 402 -2.68 27.31 -8.20
CA TYR A 402 -1.73 27.66 -7.15
C TYR A 402 -0.27 27.66 -7.60
N MET A 403 0.08 26.84 -8.59
CA MET A 403 1.46 26.74 -9.08
C MET A 403 2.02 28.10 -9.51
N GLY A 404 1.33 28.79 -10.42
CA GLY A 404 1.75 30.13 -10.86
C GLY A 404 1.50 31.23 -9.82
N MET A 405 0.44 31.10 -9.01
CA MET A 405 0.05 32.11 -8.01
C MET A 405 1.09 32.26 -6.89
N TYR A 406 1.62 31.14 -6.41
CA TYR A 406 2.56 31.11 -5.28
C TYR A 406 3.99 30.72 -5.70
N GLY A 407 4.26 30.61 -7.00
CA GLY A 407 5.57 30.18 -7.50
C GLY A 407 5.96 28.75 -7.12
N LEU A 408 4.98 27.90 -6.81
CA LEU A 408 5.17 26.55 -6.28
C LEU A 408 5.59 25.53 -7.35
N SER A 409 6.23 24.45 -6.92
CA SER A 409 6.41 23.26 -7.76
C SER A 409 5.07 22.55 -7.99
N SER A 410 4.98 21.66 -9.00
CA SER A 410 3.73 20.93 -9.25
C SER A 410 3.25 20.13 -8.04
N ASP A 411 4.19 19.59 -7.28
CA ASP A 411 3.94 18.65 -6.19
C ASP A 411 3.47 19.42 -4.96
N THR A 412 4.15 20.52 -4.62
CA THR A 412 3.74 21.42 -3.51
C THR A 412 2.40 22.12 -3.81
N ALA A 413 2.15 22.50 -5.07
CA ALA A 413 0.86 23.05 -5.47
C ALA A 413 -0.29 22.03 -5.35
N ALA A 414 -0.04 20.75 -5.65
CA ALA A 414 -1.00 19.68 -5.43
C ALA A 414 -1.23 19.44 -3.93
N ALA A 415 -0.15 19.41 -3.14
CA ALA A 415 -0.20 19.30 -1.68
C ALA A 415 -1.05 20.42 -1.04
N LEU A 416 -1.06 21.63 -1.62
CA LEU A 416 -1.88 22.74 -1.12
C LEU A 416 -3.38 22.43 -1.25
N VAL A 417 -3.78 21.86 -2.39
CA VAL A 417 -5.16 21.41 -2.62
C VAL A 417 -5.53 20.34 -1.61
N VAL A 418 -4.62 19.40 -1.36
CA VAL A 418 -4.80 18.31 -0.39
C VAL A 418 -5.02 18.87 1.02
N ALA A 419 -4.15 19.77 1.49
CA ALA A 419 -4.27 20.43 2.80
C ALA A 419 -5.62 21.15 2.96
N ARG A 420 -5.99 22.01 2.00
CA ARG A 420 -7.28 22.73 2.01
C ARG A 420 -8.48 21.79 2.02
N ARG A 421 -8.38 20.67 1.31
CA ARG A 421 -9.43 19.64 1.29
C ARG A 421 -9.55 18.94 2.64
N GLY A 422 -8.45 18.77 3.38
CA GLY A 422 -8.46 18.26 4.75
C GLY A 422 -9.20 19.20 5.70
N ILE A 423 -8.89 20.50 5.69
CA ILE A 423 -9.59 21.49 6.54
C ILE A 423 -11.12 21.49 6.28
N ARG A 424 -11.54 21.26 5.03
CA ARG A 424 -12.97 21.16 4.67
C ARG A 424 -13.69 19.97 5.32
N THR A 425 -12.97 18.90 5.67
CA THR A 425 -13.58 17.72 6.31
C THR A 425 -13.88 17.93 7.79
N SER A 426 -13.23 18.89 8.42
CA SER A 426 -13.29 19.13 9.87
C SER A 426 -13.87 20.48 10.27
N SER A 427 -14.02 21.42 9.33
CA SER A 427 -14.54 22.76 9.59
C SER A 427 -15.66 23.14 8.64
N PHE A 428 -16.48 24.12 9.03
CA PHE A 428 -17.50 24.70 8.15
C PHE A 428 -16.90 25.55 7.01
N LYS A 429 -15.57 25.80 7.02
CA LYS A 429 -14.89 26.58 5.99
C LYS A 429 -14.94 25.86 4.64
N ARG A 430 -15.43 26.57 3.62
CA ARG A 430 -15.53 26.04 2.25
C ARG A 430 -14.44 26.62 1.36
N PHE A 431 -13.39 25.84 1.15
CA PHE A 431 -12.44 26.12 0.07
C PHE A 431 -13.07 25.75 -1.29
N SER A 432 -13.02 26.70 -2.22
CA SER A 432 -13.67 26.55 -3.51
C SER A 432 -12.94 25.53 -4.40
N ASP A 433 -13.61 24.41 -4.64
CA ASP A 433 -13.26 23.44 -5.70
C ASP A 433 -13.73 23.93 -7.08
N ARG A 434 -14.21 25.18 -7.25
CA ARG A 434 -14.64 25.70 -8.56
C ARG A 434 -13.45 25.94 -9.49
N LEU A 435 -13.68 25.84 -10.79
CA LEU A 435 -12.68 26.22 -11.79
C LEU A 435 -12.41 27.73 -11.76
N PRO A 436 -11.14 28.15 -11.98
CA PRO A 436 -10.83 29.55 -12.22
C PRO A 436 -11.53 30.07 -13.48
N HIS A 437 -12.04 31.30 -13.43
CA HIS A 437 -12.77 31.94 -14.54
C HIS A 437 -12.01 31.89 -15.88
N LYS A 438 -10.68 32.01 -15.85
CA LYS A 438 -9.84 31.93 -17.06
C LYS A 438 -9.94 30.61 -17.83
N TYR A 439 -10.28 29.50 -17.16
CA TYR A 439 -10.43 28.19 -17.78
C TYR A 439 -11.88 27.84 -18.15
N ILE A 440 -12.86 28.62 -17.69
CA ILE A 440 -14.29 28.40 -17.98
C ILE A 440 -14.54 28.44 -19.50
N LYS A 441 -13.90 29.39 -20.20
CA LYS A 441 -13.98 29.52 -21.68
C LYS A 441 -13.51 28.30 -22.47
N LEU A 442 -12.70 27.42 -21.86
CA LEU A 442 -12.19 26.22 -22.53
C LEU A 442 -13.16 25.03 -22.42
N ILE A 443 -14.23 25.16 -21.63
CA ILE A 443 -15.15 24.05 -21.37
C ILE A 443 -16.29 24.12 -22.39
N PRO A 444 -16.49 23.08 -23.23
CA PRO A 444 -17.53 23.09 -24.27
C PRO A 444 -18.95 23.27 -23.72
N SER A 445 -19.19 22.83 -22.49
CA SER A 445 -20.47 22.98 -21.78
C SER A 445 -20.64 24.35 -21.10
N ASN A 446 -20.00 25.41 -21.62
CA ASN A 446 -19.92 26.74 -21.00
C ASN A 446 -21.29 27.33 -20.61
N GLN A 447 -22.36 26.97 -21.33
CA GLN A 447 -23.75 27.34 -21.02
C GLN A 447 -24.28 26.73 -19.71
N ALA A 448 -23.79 25.57 -19.27
CA ALA A 448 -24.20 24.91 -18.02
C ALA A 448 -23.49 25.47 -16.77
N TYR A 449 -22.36 26.16 -16.93
CA TYR A 449 -21.64 26.82 -15.82
C TYR A 449 -22.31 28.14 -15.42
N LEU A 450 -23.01 28.78 -16.37
CA LEU A 450 -23.77 30.02 -16.20
C LEU A 450 -25.29 29.78 -16.10
N GLY A 451 -25.80 28.63 -16.55
CA GLY A 451 -27.23 28.29 -16.59
C GLY A 451 -27.58 26.94 -15.98
N GLY A 452 -28.15 26.98 -14.76
CA GLY A 452 -29.22 26.09 -14.27
C GLY A 452 -28.96 24.60 -13.99
N SER A 453 -28.02 23.91 -14.64
CA SER A 453 -27.83 22.47 -14.40
C SER A 453 -26.90 22.23 -13.20
N ARG A 454 -27.39 21.58 -12.12
CA ARG A 454 -26.63 21.22 -10.91
C ARG A 454 -25.60 20.10 -11.16
N LYS A 455 -24.64 20.32 -12.04
CA LYS A 455 -23.49 19.40 -12.19
C LYS A 455 -22.48 19.64 -11.07
N HIS A 456 -21.96 18.55 -10.49
CA HIS A 456 -20.91 18.63 -9.48
C HIS A 456 -19.64 19.26 -10.08
N SER A 457 -18.90 20.08 -9.33
CA SER A 457 -17.73 20.83 -9.83
C SER A 457 -16.69 19.95 -10.54
N TRP A 458 -16.56 18.68 -10.12
CA TRP A 458 -15.65 17.71 -10.69
C TRP A 458 -15.97 17.28 -12.12
N SER A 459 -17.23 17.36 -12.59
CA SER A 459 -17.54 17.10 -14.01
C SER A 459 -16.83 18.11 -14.90
N HIS A 460 -16.83 19.38 -14.48
CA HIS A 460 -16.16 20.45 -15.20
C HIS A 460 -14.64 20.30 -15.17
N TRP A 461 -14.06 19.84 -14.05
CA TRP A 461 -12.64 19.49 -14.00
C TRP A 461 -12.29 18.32 -14.93
N ASN A 462 -13.20 17.36 -15.11
CA ASN A 462 -13.02 16.27 -16.05
C ASN A 462 -12.98 16.75 -17.51
N GLU A 463 -13.86 17.69 -17.86
CA GLU A 463 -13.88 18.31 -19.18
C GLU A 463 -12.59 19.11 -19.41
N LEU A 464 -12.21 19.99 -18.47
CA LEU A 464 -10.95 20.74 -18.57
C LEU A 464 -9.73 19.81 -18.71
N ARG A 465 -9.69 18.69 -17.98
CA ARG A 465 -8.60 17.71 -18.07
C ARG A 465 -8.43 17.16 -19.49
N ARG A 466 -9.52 16.96 -20.23
CA ARG A 466 -9.48 16.47 -21.61
C ARG A 466 -8.93 17.54 -22.55
N GLU A 467 -9.36 18.78 -22.41
CA GLU A 467 -8.91 19.90 -23.23
C GLU A 467 -7.44 20.24 -22.98
N LEU A 468 -6.99 20.17 -21.73
CA LEU A 468 -5.59 20.40 -21.36
C LEU A 468 -4.70 19.16 -21.55
N SER A 469 -5.19 18.12 -22.24
CA SER A 469 -4.41 16.92 -22.49
C SER A 469 -3.22 17.24 -23.42
N GLY A 470 -2.01 16.91 -22.97
CA GLY A 470 -0.77 17.18 -23.72
C GLY A 470 -0.07 18.50 -23.39
N VAL A 471 -0.69 19.38 -22.59
CA VAL A 471 -0.04 20.61 -22.13
C VAL A 471 1.12 20.28 -21.17
N ARG A 472 2.30 20.86 -21.43
CA ARG A 472 3.49 20.67 -20.59
C ARG A 472 3.33 21.43 -19.26
N ARG A 473 3.83 20.85 -18.16
CA ARG A 473 3.67 21.42 -16.81
C ARG A 473 4.21 22.86 -16.66
N HIS A 474 5.31 23.20 -17.32
CA HIS A 474 5.87 24.56 -17.24
C HIS A 474 4.94 25.63 -17.84
N ASN A 475 4.06 25.27 -18.77
CA ASN A 475 3.11 26.22 -19.37
C ASN A 475 2.07 26.71 -18.35
N TYR A 476 1.83 25.96 -17.27
CA TYR A 476 0.94 26.39 -16.20
C TYR A 476 1.57 27.50 -15.36
N TYR A 477 2.90 27.52 -15.27
CA TYR A 477 3.66 28.54 -14.53
C TYR A 477 3.69 29.88 -15.27
N THR A 478 3.86 29.87 -16.59
CA THR A 478 3.93 31.10 -17.42
C THR A 478 2.56 31.74 -17.66
N SER A 479 1.46 31.00 -17.43
CA SER A 479 0.08 31.45 -17.67
C SER A 479 -0.50 32.43 -16.62
N VAL A 480 0.36 33.10 -15.85
CA VAL A 480 -0.06 34.11 -14.86
C VAL A 480 -0.36 35.45 -15.53
N ASN A 481 0.31 35.81 -16.65
CA ASN A 481 0.15 37.11 -17.33
C ASN A 481 -0.18 37.05 -18.83
N SER A 482 -0.52 35.88 -19.38
CA SER A 482 -0.91 35.78 -20.78
C SER A 482 -2.18 34.97 -20.89
N ALA A 483 -3.18 35.51 -21.61
CA ALA A 483 -4.38 34.78 -21.96
C ALA A 483 -4.01 33.37 -22.44
N PRO A 484 -4.69 32.30 -21.98
CA PRO A 484 -4.43 30.94 -22.44
C PRO A 484 -5.00 30.78 -23.85
N VAL A 485 -4.46 31.52 -24.82
CA VAL A 485 -5.05 31.65 -26.16
C VAL A 485 -3.99 31.55 -27.28
N VAL A 486 -2.70 31.74 -27.04
CA VAL A 486 -1.76 31.84 -28.18
C VAL A 486 -1.22 30.49 -28.69
N ASN A 487 -1.27 29.41 -27.90
CA ASN A 487 -0.70 28.11 -28.32
C ASN A 487 -1.71 26.98 -28.58
N LEU A 488 -3.02 27.27 -28.54
CA LEU A 488 -4.06 26.30 -28.94
C LEU A 488 -4.51 26.45 -30.41
N GLN A 489 -4.03 27.47 -31.14
CA GLN A 489 -4.31 27.66 -32.57
C GLN A 489 -3.15 27.37 -33.52
N ARG A 490 -2.03 26.81 -33.04
CA ARG A 490 -0.92 26.35 -33.91
C ARG A 490 -0.37 24.99 -33.48
N SER A 491 -1.15 23.95 -33.69
CA SER A 491 -0.61 22.59 -33.86
C SER A 491 -1.22 21.86 -35.07
N GLU A 492 -1.80 22.60 -36.01
CA GLU A 492 -2.03 22.15 -37.38
C GLU A 492 -1.02 22.85 -38.30
N SER A 493 0.30 22.64 -38.09
CA SER A 493 1.38 22.94 -39.06
C SER A 493 2.80 22.93 -38.45
N SER A 494 3.16 21.99 -37.56
CA SER A 494 4.58 21.86 -37.17
C SER A 494 4.99 20.49 -36.66
N ASP A 495 4.45 19.41 -37.23
CA ASP A 495 4.87 18.04 -36.92
C ASP A 495 5.90 17.46 -37.91
N ASN A 496 6.62 18.34 -38.64
CA ASN A 496 7.58 17.92 -39.66
C ASN A 496 9.05 18.30 -39.42
N ALA A 497 9.42 18.79 -38.23
CA ALA A 497 10.77 19.29 -38.00
C ALA A 497 11.36 18.94 -36.62
N LEU A 498 11.28 17.69 -36.15
CA LEU A 498 12.11 17.20 -35.04
C LEU A 498 12.41 15.68 -35.19
N ARG A 499 12.90 15.31 -36.38
CA ARG A 499 13.65 14.07 -36.62
C ARG A 499 14.87 14.39 -37.48
N ARG A 500 15.85 15.09 -36.91
CA ARG A 500 17.24 15.04 -37.37
C ARG A 500 18.10 14.71 -36.18
N LYS A 501 18.77 13.55 -36.26
CA LYS A 501 19.88 13.19 -35.36
C LYS A 501 20.96 14.28 -35.46
N PRO A 502 21.71 14.58 -34.39
CA PRO A 502 22.94 15.35 -34.55
C PRO A 502 23.87 14.54 -35.48
N LYS A 503 24.29 15.15 -36.59
CA LYS A 503 25.42 14.65 -37.38
C LYS A 503 26.68 14.90 -36.55
N GLY A 504 27.47 13.86 -36.33
CA GLY A 504 28.77 13.97 -35.69
C GLY A 504 29.70 14.87 -36.50
N THR A 505 30.43 15.69 -35.79
CA THR A 505 31.64 16.36 -36.28
C THR A 505 32.77 15.32 -36.25
N SER A 506 33.06 14.73 -37.40
CA SER A 506 34.37 14.10 -37.66
C SER A 506 35.31 15.21 -38.15
N GLY A 507 36.38 15.46 -37.40
CA GLY A 507 37.51 16.24 -37.87
C GLY A 507 38.28 15.52 -38.98
N SER A 508 38.90 16.32 -39.84
CA SER A 508 40.24 16.08 -40.43
C SER A 508 40.55 17.21 -41.41
N ARG A 509 41.25 18.23 -40.92
CA ARG A 509 42.62 18.56 -41.31
C ARG A 509 43.19 19.49 -40.27
#